data_AF-A0A397TQ34-F1
#
_entry.id   AF-A0A397TQ34-F1
#
_cell.length_a   1.000
_cell.length_b   1.000
_cell.length_c   1.000
_cell.angle_alpha   90.00
_cell.angle_beta   90.00
_cell.angle_gamma   90.00
#
_symmetry.space_group_name_H-M   'P 1'
#
loop_
_entity.id
_entity.type
_entity.pdbx_description
1 polymer ?
#
loop_
_entity_poly.entity_id
_entity_poly.type
_entity_poly.pdbx_seq_one_letter_code
_entity_poly.pdbx_strand_id
1 'polypeptide(L)'
;MASYQLSYIKILRFIGAIIISMLIIYLFFKDINHLNKQINKMEVRSFQTTVKKIDVGYGEDYWILTENNQLYYNSAMLKQFVYKRSDVLDFAVGLDGTVVCIDKNNRVYVRNINIDWWYRIDNGIDAHQTISICDYNTIFTTNDNFDYIKGVYNYKIDDKIDMYDWEYVDIYYTYYQVSCAFHDYSIWIRGSEEYAFLYVNNYTHIPRSDVPLKQIKALSNQHAIGVDYHNNLWEYTKGTWTWIRDKVKSASINYNGDVFYIDYNDLIYKINKN
;
A
#
# COMPACT_ATOMS: atom_id res chain seq x y z
N MET A 1 35.75 30.94 49.00
CA MET A 1 35.34 30.81 47.58
C MET A 1 35.03 29.37 47.13
N ALA A 2 35.59 28.32 47.76
CA ALA A 2 35.38 26.92 47.33
C ALA A 2 34.00 26.32 47.68
N SER A 3 33.29 26.81 48.71
CA SER A 3 31.99 26.25 49.12
C SER A 3 30.83 26.60 48.17
N TYR A 4 30.88 27.78 47.52
CA TYR A 4 29.87 28.22 46.55
C TYR A 4 29.96 27.45 45.23
N GLN A 5 31.16 27.07 44.78
CA GLN A 5 31.32 26.27 43.56
C GLN A 5 30.83 24.82 43.73
N LEU A 6 31.03 24.21 44.91
CA LEU A 6 30.55 22.86 45.20
C LEU A 6 29.02 22.78 45.24
N SER A 7 28.36 23.85 45.70
CA SER A 7 26.89 24.00 45.69
C SER A 7 26.34 24.13 44.26
N TYR A 8 26.98 24.96 43.43
CA TYR A 8 26.56 25.21 42.06
C TYR A 8 26.62 23.95 41.18
N ILE A 9 27.67 23.14 41.30
CA ILE A 9 27.82 21.88 40.54
C ILE A 9 26.74 20.85 40.92
N LYS A 10 26.33 20.79 42.20
CA LYS A 10 25.24 19.90 42.64
C LYS A 10 23.89 20.33 42.06
N ILE A 11 23.62 21.64 42.02
CA ILE A 11 22.41 22.19 41.41
C ILE A 11 22.39 21.91 39.90
N LEU A 12 23.51 22.09 39.20
CA LEU A 12 23.60 21.82 37.76
C LEU A 12 23.35 20.34 37.42
N ARG A 13 23.90 19.41 38.24
CA ARG A 13 23.64 17.96 38.09
C ARG A 13 22.19 17.60 38.37
N PHE A 14 21.55 18.26 39.33
CA PHE A 14 20.14 18.04 39.66
C PHE A 14 19.22 18.52 38.53
N ILE A 15 19.49 19.69 37.95
CA ILE A 15 18.78 20.21 36.77
C ILE A 15 18.98 19.28 35.56
N GLY A 16 20.22 18.82 35.33
CA GLY A 16 20.52 17.87 34.25
C GLY A 16 19.75 16.56 34.39
N ALA A 17 19.65 16.01 35.61
CA ALA A 17 18.88 14.79 35.89
C ALA A 17 17.37 14.99 35.65
N ILE A 18 16.82 16.15 35.99
CA ILE A 18 15.40 16.49 35.72
C ILE A 18 15.14 16.59 34.21
N ILE A 19 16.05 17.22 33.45
CA ILE A 19 15.89 17.33 31.99
C ILE A 19 15.92 15.94 31.34
N ILE A 20 16.86 15.08 31.75
CA ILE A 20 16.97 13.72 31.23
C ILE A 20 15.74 12.89 31.60
N SER A 21 15.24 12.98 32.85
CA SER A 21 14.04 12.25 33.26
C SER A 21 12.81 12.72 32.49
N MET A 22 12.63 14.03 32.29
CA MET A 22 11.55 14.58 31.46
C MET A 22 11.67 14.12 30.00
N LEU A 23 12.88 14.00 29.46
CA LEU A 23 13.11 13.50 28.10
C LEU A 23 12.75 12.00 27.98
N ILE A 24 13.14 11.19 28.96
CA ILE A 24 12.80 9.76 29.02
C ILE A 24 11.28 9.58 29.17
N ILE A 25 10.65 10.34 30.07
CA ILE A 25 9.19 10.34 30.25
C ILE A 25 8.49 10.75 28.96
N TYR A 26 8.95 11.82 28.30
CA TYR A 26 8.40 12.26 27.01
C TYR A 26 8.53 11.19 25.92
N LEU A 27 9.68 10.51 25.82
CA LEU A 27 9.89 9.42 24.88
C LEU A 27 8.96 8.23 25.19
N PHE A 28 8.84 7.83 26.46
CA PHE A 28 7.92 6.77 26.88
C PHE A 28 6.44 7.11 26.60
N PHE A 29 6.01 8.34 26.89
CA PHE A 29 4.62 8.75 26.61
C PHE A 29 4.35 8.91 25.12
N LYS A 30 5.36 9.27 24.31
CA LYS A 30 5.24 9.28 22.85
C LYS A 30 5.03 7.86 22.31
N ASP A 31 5.77 6.89 22.81
CA ASP A 31 5.61 5.48 22.43
C ASP A 31 4.28 4.89 22.92
N ILE A 32 3.84 5.22 24.14
CA ILE A 32 2.54 4.80 24.67
C ILE A 32 1.38 5.44 23.89
N ASN A 33 1.48 6.71 23.49
CA ASN A 33 0.46 7.35 22.66
C ASN A 33 0.44 6.78 21.24
N HIS A 34 1.58 6.37 20.71
CA HIS A 34 1.65 5.63 19.44
C HIS A 34 0.99 4.25 19.58
N LEU A 35 1.19 3.56 20.71
CA LEU A 35 0.55 2.29 21.05
C LEU A 35 -0.97 2.44 21.27
N ASN A 36 -1.42 3.49 21.95
CA ASN A 36 -2.85 3.76 22.18
C ASN A 36 -3.60 4.20 20.92
N LYS A 37 -2.90 4.70 19.90
CA LYS A 37 -3.48 4.91 18.57
C LYS A 37 -3.86 3.58 17.87
N GLN A 38 -3.43 2.41 18.40
CA GLN A 38 -3.69 1.08 17.83
C GLN A 38 -5.06 0.45 18.17
N ILE A 39 -6.00 1.14 18.83
CA ILE A 39 -7.27 0.50 19.25
C ILE A 39 -8.50 1.33 18.88
N ASN A 40 -8.68 1.61 17.59
CA ASN A 40 -10.02 1.73 17.01
C ASN A 40 -10.22 0.54 16.06
N LYS A 41 -10.18 -0.66 16.64
CA LYS A 41 -10.40 -1.92 15.93
C LYS A 41 -11.89 -2.02 15.62
N MET A 42 -12.30 -1.62 14.41
CA MET A 42 -13.61 -1.99 13.89
C MET A 42 -13.42 -3.27 13.07
N GLU A 43 -13.95 -4.38 13.55
CA GLU A 43 -14.10 -5.58 12.72
C GLU A 43 -15.12 -5.24 11.64
N VAL A 44 -14.69 -5.23 10.38
CA VAL A 44 -15.54 -4.69 9.33
C VAL A 44 -16.48 -5.75 8.76
N ARG A 45 -16.11 -7.04 8.75
CA ARG A 45 -16.97 -8.23 8.50
C ARG A 45 -16.15 -9.52 8.40
N SER A 46 -16.77 -10.67 8.70
CA SER A 46 -16.26 -11.99 8.33
C SER A 46 -16.67 -12.36 6.90
N PHE A 47 -15.77 -12.99 6.16
CA PHE A 47 -16.02 -13.48 4.80
C PHE A 47 -15.93 -15.00 4.78
N GLN A 48 -16.87 -15.68 4.11
CA GLN A 48 -16.96 -17.15 4.14
C GLN A 48 -15.85 -17.85 3.31
N THR A 49 -15.02 -17.09 2.62
CA THR A 49 -13.93 -17.62 1.78
C THR A 49 -12.63 -16.94 2.11
N THR A 50 -11.52 -17.64 1.91
CA THR A 50 -10.19 -17.13 2.20
C THR A 50 -9.86 -15.93 1.32
N VAL A 51 -9.43 -14.83 1.94
CA VAL A 51 -9.11 -13.58 1.23
C VAL A 51 -7.61 -13.48 1.02
N LYS A 52 -7.22 -13.28 -0.23
CA LYS A 52 -5.83 -13.17 -0.70
C LYS A 52 -5.31 -11.74 -0.62
N LYS A 53 -6.11 -10.76 -1.07
CA LYS A 53 -5.69 -9.36 -1.19
C LYS A 53 -6.82 -8.40 -0.85
N ILE A 54 -6.46 -7.27 -0.22
CA ILE A 54 -7.31 -6.08 -0.08
C ILE A 54 -6.64 -4.90 -0.77
N ASP A 55 -7.42 -4.04 -1.41
CA ASP A 55 -6.97 -2.71 -1.83
C ASP A 55 -8.08 -1.69 -1.62
N VAL A 56 -7.70 -0.44 -1.33
CA VAL A 56 -8.60 0.61 -0.90
C VAL A 56 -8.33 1.90 -1.67
N GLY A 57 -9.40 2.51 -2.17
CA GLY A 57 -9.37 3.84 -2.77
C GLY A 57 -9.58 4.95 -1.75
N TYR A 58 -10.57 5.80 -1.97
CA TYR A 58 -10.95 6.85 -1.01
C TYR A 58 -11.89 6.32 0.09
N GLY A 59 -11.66 6.75 1.34
CA GLY A 59 -12.55 6.43 2.46
C GLY A 59 -12.67 4.93 2.73
N GLU A 60 -13.87 4.37 2.52
CA GLU A 60 -14.19 2.95 2.74
C GLU A 60 -14.50 2.19 1.43
N ASP A 61 -14.09 2.74 0.28
CA ASP A 61 -14.15 2.04 -1.01
C ASP A 61 -13.03 0.99 -1.11
N TYR A 62 -13.20 -0.11 -0.37
CA TYR A 62 -12.28 -1.23 -0.39
C TYR A 62 -12.88 -2.45 -1.08
N TRP A 63 -11.98 -3.17 -1.74
CA TRP A 63 -12.26 -4.35 -2.54
C TRP A 63 -11.40 -5.50 -2.04
N ILE A 64 -11.89 -6.71 -2.22
CA ILE A 64 -11.18 -7.92 -1.82
C ILE A 64 -11.10 -8.92 -2.96
N LEU A 65 -9.98 -9.61 -3.04
CA LEU A 65 -9.75 -10.74 -3.92
C LEU A 65 -9.57 -12.00 -3.10
N THR A 66 -10.28 -13.06 -3.46
CA THR A 66 -10.19 -14.37 -2.78
C THR A 66 -9.09 -15.24 -3.37
N GLU A 67 -8.71 -16.29 -2.63
CA GLU A 67 -7.82 -17.34 -3.14
C GLU A 67 -8.41 -18.10 -4.35
N ASN A 68 -9.73 -18.06 -4.53
CA ASN A 68 -10.43 -18.63 -5.68
C ASN A 68 -10.50 -17.65 -6.88
N ASN A 69 -9.70 -16.60 -6.88
CA ASN A 69 -9.65 -15.58 -7.95
C ASN A 69 -11.00 -14.88 -8.17
N GLN A 70 -11.77 -14.65 -7.11
CA GLN A 70 -13.05 -13.93 -7.15
C GLN A 70 -12.90 -12.54 -6.51
N LEU A 71 -13.32 -11.52 -7.25
CA LEU A 71 -13.26 -10.12 -6.84
C LEU A 71 -14.62 -9.67 -6.27
N TYR A 72 -14.57 -9.04 -5.10
CA TYR A 72 -15.75 -8.50 -4.42
C TYR A 72 -15.55 -7.03 -4.03
N TYR A 73 -16.65 -6.29 -4.11
CA TYR A 73 -16.76 -4.90 -3.66
C TYR A 73 -17.47 -4.82 -2.31
N ASN A 74 -16.96 -4.05 -1.35
CA ASN A 74 -17.71 -3.74 -0.13
C ASN A 74 -18.78 -2.67 -0.41
N SER A 75 -20.04 -3.08 -0.57
CA SER A 75 -21.13 -2.14 -0.72
C SER A 75 -21.53 -1.54 0.63
N ALA A 76 -21.27 -0.25 0.82
CA ALA A 76 -21.76 0.49 1.98
C ALA A 76 -23.30 0.50 2.06
N MET A 77 -23.97 0.63 0.91
CA MET A 77 -25.43 0.67 0.82
C MET A 77 -26.06 -0.68 1.21
N LEU A 78 -25.58 -1.78 0.63
CA LEU A 78 -26.12 -3.11 0.89
C LEU A 78 -25.58 -3.73 2.18
N LYS A 79 -24.56 -3.12 2.78
CA LYS A 79 -23.83 -3.64 3.94
C LYS A 79 -23.38 -5.09 3.74
N GLN A 80 -22.95 -5.42 2.53
CA GLN A 80 -22.39 -6.73 2.19
C GLN A 80 -21.34 -6.64 1.09
N PHE A 81 -20.54 -7.69 0.97
CA PHE A 81 -19.69 -7.89 -0.20
C PHE A 81 -20.54 -8.29 -1.40
N VAL A 82 -20.32 -7.60 -2.51
CA VAL A 82 -21.00 -7.87 -3.79
C VAL A 82 -19.98 -8.49 -4.73
N TYR A 83 -20.28 -9.68 -5.24
CA TYR A 83 -19.47 -10.34 -6.25
C TYR A 83 -19.39 -9.48 -7.52
N LYS A 84 -18.20 -9.35 -8.11
CA LYS A 84 -17.96 -8.50 -9.28
C LYS A 84 -17.32 -9.21 -10.45
N ARG A 85 -16.42 -10.15 -10.19
CA ARG A 85 -15.66 -10.83 -11.25
C ARG A 85 -15.04 -12.14 -10.76
N SER A 86 -14.91 -13.13 -11.65
CA SER A 86 -14.11 -14.34 -11.44
C SER A 86 -12.84 -14.29 -12.28
N ASP A 87 -11.95 -15.27 -12.07
CA ASP A 87 -10.70 -15.40 -12.82
C ASP A 87 -9.79 -14.17 -12.72
N VAL A 88 -9.80 -13.46 -11.59
CA VAL A 88 -8.94 -12.29 -11.32
C VAL A 88 -7.66 -12.74 -10.61
N LEU A 89 -6.48 -12.42 -11.15
CA LEU A 89 -5.18 -12.74 -10.56
C LEU A 89 -4.70 -11.67 -9.58
N ASP A 90 -4.86 -10.40 -9.97
CA ASP A 90 -4.52 -9.23 -9.19
C ASP A 90 -5.43 -8.04 -9.53
N PHE A 91 -5.54 -7.07 -8.62
CA PHE A 91 -6.35 -5.86 -8.82
C PHE A 91 -5.78 -4.66 -8.05
N ALA A 92 -6.17 -3.45 -8.45
CA ALA A 92 -5.86 -2.23 -7.74
C ALA A 92 -7.04 -1.24 -7.77
N VAL A 93 -7.13 -0.42 -6.72
CA VAL A 93 -8.16 0.62 -6.57
C VAL A 93 -7.50 1.99 -6.49
N GLY A 94 -7.95 2.90 -7.35
CA GLY A 94 -7.51 4.28 -7.43
C GLY A 94 -8.26 5.21 -6.48
N LEU A 95 -7.73 6.41 -6.28
CA LEU A 95 -8.36 7.47 -5.49
C LEU A 95 -9.75 7.85 -6.02
N ASP A 96 -9.89 7.87 -7.34
CA ASP A 96 -11.10 8.24 -8.07
C ASP A 96 -12.16 7.12 -8.12
N GLY A 97 -11.93 6.00 -7.43
CA GLY A 97 -12.78 4.82 -7.47
C GLY A 97 -12.60 3.97 -8.73
N THR A 98 -11.61 4.29 -9.57
CA THR A 98 -11.22 3.43 -10.68
C THR A 98 -10.70 2.10 -10.14
N VAL A 99 -11.20 1.00 -10.70
CA VAL A 99 -10.74 -0.35 -10.34
C VAL A 99 -10.18 -1.00 -11.58
N VAL A 100 -8.96 -1.49 -11.48
CA VAL A 100 -8.29 -2.24 -12.55
C VAL A 100 -7.94 -3.64 -12.08
N CYS A 101 -7.99 -4.61 -12.98
CA CYS A 101 -7.63 -5.98 -12.65
C CYS A 101 -6.95 -6.71 -13.79
N ILE A 102 -6.12 -7.68 -13.42
CA ILE A 102 -5.52 -8.67 -14.32
C ILE A 102 -6.35 -9.95 -14.20
N ASP A 103 -6.71 -10.55 -15.32
CA ASP A 103 -7.39 -11.85 -15.34
C ASP A 103 -6.44 -13.05 -15.53
N LYS A 104 -6.98 -14.27 -15.47
CA LYS A 104 -6.20 -15.52 -15.60
C LYS A 104 -5.42 -15.69 -16.90
N ASN A 105 -5.75 -14.92 -17.93
CA ASN A 105 -5.05 -14.91 -19.21
C ASN A 105 -4.10 -13.69 -19.30
N ASN A 106 -3.75 -13.09 -18.16
CA ASN A 106 -2.89 -11.93 -18.02
C ASN A 106 -3.40 -10.65 -18.70
N ARG A 107 -4.70 -10.60 -19.05
CA ARG A 107 -5.33 -9.45 -19.70
C ARG A 107 -5.69 -8.40 -18.67
N VAL A 108 -5.51 -7.13 -19.00
CA VAL A 108 -5.86 -6.02 -18.10
C VAL A 108 -7.26 -5.49 -18.43
N TYR A 109 -8.04 -5.24 -17.39
CA TYR A 109 -9.36 -4.65 -17.47
C TYR A 109 -9.49 -3.43 -16.56
N VAL A 110 -10.25 -2.43 -16.99
CA VAL A 110 -10.71 -1.31 -16.17
C VAL A 110 -12.22 -1.37 -15.98
N ARG A 111 -12.68 -1.09 -14.76
CA ARG A 111 -14.11 -1.03 -14.43
C ARG A 111 -14.68 0.31 -14.87
N ASN A 112 -15.80 0.28 -15.59
CA ASN A 112 -16.64 1.45 -15.77
C ASN A 112 -17.65 1.53 -14.62
N ILE A 113 -17.49 2.56 -13.79
CA ILE A 113 -18.28 2.77 -12.58
C ILE A 113 -19.77 3.04 -12.88
N ASN A 114 -20.08 3.65 -14.04
CA ASN A 114 -21.44 4.12 -14.36
C ASN A 114 -22.38 2.99 -14.75
N ILE A 115 -21.85 1.91 -15.34
CA ILE A 115 -22.66 0.78 -15.83
C ILE A 115 -22.24 -0.57 -15.23
N ASP A 116 -21.32 -0.56 -14.27
CA ASP A 116 -20.78 -1.77 -13.61
C ASP A 116 -20.26 -2.83 -14.60
N TRP A 117 -19.58 -2.36 -15.66
CA TRP A 117 -19.01 -3.19 -16.71
C TRP A 117 -17.48 -3.15 -16.69
N TRP A 118 -16.83 -4.10 -17.37
CA TRP A 118 -15.37 -4.19 -17.46
C TRP A 118 -14.91 -4.07 -18.91
N TYR A 119 -14.06 -3.09 -19.19
CA TYR A 119 -13.43 -2.91 -20.49
C TYR A 119 -12.04 -3.52 -20.48
N ARG A 120 -11.75 -4.35 -21.48
CA ARG A 120 -10.39 -4.87 -21.68
C ARG A 120 -9.53 -3.76 -22.26
N ILE A 121 -8.41 -3.47 -21.60
CA ILE A 121 -7.46 -2.42 -21.98
C ILE A 121 -6.07 -2.96 -22.33
N ASP A 122 -5.83 -4.25 -22.10
CA ASP A 122 -4.71 -4.99 -22.67
C ASP A 122 -5.11 -6.44 -23.02
N ASN A 123 -4.48 -7.01 -24.06
CA ASN A 123 -4.79 -8.35 -24.57
C ASN A 123 -3.98 -9.49 -23.90
N GLY A 124 -3.13 -9.19 -22.93
CA GLY A 124 -2.31 -10.12 -22.16
C GLY A 124 -0.98 -10.50 -22.83
N ILE A 125 -0.56 -9.77 -23.86
CA ILE A 125 0.68 -10.05 -24.60
C ILE A 125 1.90 -9.89 -23.70
N ASP A 126 1.86 -8.88 -22.83
CA ASP A 126 2.93 -8.59 -21.88
C ASP A 126 2.85 -9.44 -20.61
N ALA A 127 2.00 -10.47 -20.55
CA ALA A 127 1.93 -11.43 -19.45
C ALA A 127 1.88 -10.81 -18.03
N HIS A 128 1.13 -9.73 -17.86
CA HIS A 128 1.01 -8.98 -16.61
C HIS A 128 0.67 -9.87 -15.39
N GLN A 129 1.34 -9.63 -14.26
CA GLN A 129 1.25 -10.41 -13.02
C GLN A 129 0.77 -9.59 -11.82
N THR A 130 1.29 -8.36 -11.65
CA THR A 130 0.86 -7.44 -10.61
C THR A 130 0.38 -6.13 -11.20
N ILE A 131 -0.54 -5.45 -10.52
CA ILE A 131 -1.10 -4.18 -10.99
C ILE A 131 -1.18 -3.14 -9.88
N SER A 132 -0.94 -1.89 -10.26
CA SER A 132 -1.12 -0.69 -9.45
C SER A 132 -1.66 0.44 -10.31
N ILE A 133 -2.31 1.41 -9.67
CA ILE A 133 -2.94 2.54 -10.32
C ILE A 133 -2.69 3.79 -9.48
N CYS A 134 -2.35 4.91 -10.13
CA CYS A 134 -2.38 6.21 -9.47
C CYS A 134 -3.78 6.82 -9.59
N ASP A 135 -4.25 6.88 -10.84
CA ASP A 135 -5.50 7.43 -11.30
C ASP A 135 -5.94 6.70 -12.57
N TYR A 136 -7.14 7.01 -13.06
CA TYR A 136 -7.65 6.45 -14.30
C TYR A 136 -6.64 6.51 -15.46
N ASN A 137 -5.85 7.58 -15.60
CA ASN A 137 -5.01 7.75 -16.78
C ASN A 137 -3.70 6.95 -16.74
N THR A 138 -3.25 6.51 -15.56
CA THR A 138 -1.93 5.88 -15.40
C THR A 138 -1.99 4.61 -14.58
N ILE A 139 -1.69 3.49 -15.25
CA ILE A 139 -1.65 2.15 -14.68
C ILE A 139 -0.22 1.63 -14.75
N PHE A 140 0.19 0.87 -13.75
CA PHE A 140 1.48 0.20 -13.71
C PHE A 140 1.29 -1.29 -13.50
N THR A 141 2.11 -2.07 -14.17
CA THR A 141 2.13 -3.52 -14.00
C THR A 141 3.57 -4.03 -13.91
N THR A 142 3.69 -5.26 -13.44
CA THR A 142 4.87 -6.10 -13.67
C THR A 142 4.46 -7.34 -14.45
N ASN A 143 5.38 -7.96 -15.18
CA ASN A 143 5.12 -9.19 -15.94
C ASN A 143 5.83 -10.43 -15.35
N ASP A 144 5.76 -11.54 -16.08
CA ASP A 144 6.41 -12.81 -15.74
C ASP A 144 7.94 -12.81 -15.89
N ASN A 145 8.49 -11.86 -16.67
CA ASN A 145 9.92 -11.56 -16.74
C ASN A 145 10.39 -10.61 -15.63
N PHE A 146 9.48 -10.17 -14.76
CA PHE A 146 9.73 -9.17 -13.72
C PHE A 146 10.09 -7.79 -14.27
N ASP A 147 9.58 -7.41 -15.45
CA ASP A 147 9.74 -6.08 -16.02
C ASP A 147 8.77 -5.07 -15.37
N TYR A 148 9.14 -3.79 -15.41
CA TYR A 148 8.27 -2.67 -15.02
C TYR A 148 7.61 -2.05 -16.25
N ILE A 149 6.27 -2.13 -16.32
CA ILE A 149 5.47 -1.68 -17.46
C ILE A 149 4.48 -0.60 -17.01
N LYS A 150 4.23 0.38 -17.88
CA LYS A 150 3.29 1.49 -17.66
C LYS A 150 2.29 1.56 -18.81
N GLY A 151 1.01 1.67 -18.45
CA GLY A 151 -0.08 2.00 -19.37
C GLY A 151 -0.50 3.45 -19.18
N VAL A 152 -0.55 4.22 -20.27
CA VAL A 152 -1.03 5.61 -20.28
C VAL A 152 -2.30 5.70 -21.14
N TYR A 153 -3.37 6.22 -20.56
CA TYR A 153 -4.62 6.41 -21.29
C TYR A 153 -4.46 7.48 -22.37
N ASN A 154 -4.85 7.12 -23.60
CA ASN A 154 -4.79 7.99 -24.76
C ASN A 154 -6.20 8.16 -25.33
N TYR A 155 -6.74 9.38 -25.19
CA TYR A 155 -8.04 9.76 -25.73
C TYR A 155 -7.86 10.61 -26.98
N LYS A 156 -8.19 10.07 -28.15
CA LYS A 156 -8.07 10.73 -29.46
C LYS A 156 -9.36 10.62 -30.27
N ILE A 157 -9.83 11.75 -30.80
CA ILE A 157 -11.06 11.85 -31.61
C ILE A 157 -10.68 11.89 -33.11
N ASP A 158 -11.55 11.29 -33.95
CA ASP A 158 -11.45 10.93 -35.40
C ASP A 158 -11.07 9.45 -35.69
N ASP A 159 -9.91 9.11 -36.29
CA ASP A 159 -9.38 7.72 -36.37
C ASP A 159 -9.02 7.21 -34.96
N LYS A 160 -10.10 6.98 -34.18
CA LYS A 160 -10.20 7.07 -32.72
C LYS A 160 -9.24 6.17 -31.95
N ILE A 161 -8.68 6.74 -30.87
CA ILE A 161 -7.94 6.00 -29.86
C ILE A 161 -8.66 6.24 -28.53
N ASP A 162 -9.22 5.17 -27.97
CA ASP A 162 -9.84 5.10 -26.64
C ASP A 162 -9.27 3.85 -25.99
N MET A 163 -7.98 3.91 -25.67
CA MET A 163 -7.20 2.76 -25.19
C MET A 163 -6.02 3.23 -24.33
N TYR A 164 -5.33 2.27 -23.73
CA TYR A 164 -4.07 2.51 -23.04
C TYR A 164 -2.92 2.15 -23.97
N ASP A 165 -1.95 3.04 -24.07
CA ASP A 165 -0.66 2.77 -24.70
C ASP A 165 0.28 2.20 -23.64
N TRP A 166 0.85 1.03 -23.90
CA TRP A 166 1.71 0.31 -22.97
C TRP A 166 3.19 0.48 -23.35
N GLU A 167 4.02 0.82 -22.38
CA GLU A 167 5.47 0.96 -22.53
C GLU A 167 6.23 0.20 -21.44
N TYR A 168 7.34 -0.43 -21.84
CA TYR A 168 8.33 -0.97 -20.91
C TYR A 168 9.14 0.19 -20.34
N VAL A 169 8.96 0.46 -19.04
CA VAL A 169 9.66 1.55 -18.35
C VAL A 169 11.07 1.13 -17.99
N ASP A 170 11.21 -0.05 -17.38
CA ASP A 170 12.51 -0.63 -17.03
C ASP A 170 12.46 -2.16 -17.07
N ILE A 171 13.47 -2.75 -17.72
CA ILE A 171 13.63 -4.19 -17.96
C ILE A 171 14.97 -4.72 -17.44
N TYR A 172 15.80 -3.86 -16.84
CA TYR A 172 17.16 -4.22 -16.43
C TYR A 172 17.24 -4.81 -15.02
N TYR A 173 16.19 -4.62 -14.22
CA TYR A 173 16.10 -5.07 -12.83
C TYR A 173 14.88 -5.95 -12.63
N THR A 174 14.84 -6.64 -11.49
CA THR A 174 13.72 -7.49 -11.12
C THR A 174 12.66 -6.68 -10.37
N TYR A 175 11.45 -6.62 -10.93
CA TYR A 175 10.28 -5.94 -10.39
C TYR A 175 9.19 -6.96 -10.02
N TYR A 176 9.07 -7.32 -8.74
CA TYR A 176 8.05 -8.26 -8.27
C TYR A 176 6.70 -7.61 -7.97
N GLN A 177 6.69 -6.30 -7.70
CA GLN A 177 5.48 -5.51 -7.49
C GLN A 177 5.82 -4.03 -7.67
N VAL A 178 4.90 -3.28 -8.26
CA VAL A 178 4.94 -1.82 -8.27
C VAL A 178 3.76 -1.28 -7.47
N SER A 179 3.95 -0.18 -6.75
CA SER A 179 2.89 0.58 -6.10
C SER A 179 3.05 2.06 -6.42
N CYS A 180 2.08 2.63 -7.14
CA CYS A 180 1.97 4.08 -7.24
C CYS A 180 1.39 4.66 -5.94
N ALA A 181 1.96 5.79 -5.51
CA ALA A 181 1.48 6.58 -4.39
C ALA A 181 0.39 7.58 -4.80
N PHE A 182 -0.69 7.65 -4.02
CA PHE A 182 -1.81 8.55 -4.33
C PHE A 182 -1.48 10.04 -4.22
N HIS A 183 -0.61 10.45 -3.29
CA HIS A 183 -0.43 11.88 -2.96
C HIS A 183 0.58 12.61 -3.84
N ASP A 184 1.57 11.90 -4.35
CA ASP A 184 2.71 12.51 -5.04
C ASP A 184 3.19 11.74 -6.27
N TYR A 185 2.43 10.72 -6.70
CA TYR A 185 2.73 9.89 -7.87
C TYR A 185 4.10 9.20 -7.81
N SER A 186 4.71 9.14 -6.62
CA SER A 186 5.95 8.41 -6.43
C SER A 186 5.73 6.91 -6.60
N ILE A 187 6.74 6.23 -7.15
CA ILE A 187 6.66 4.82 -7.49
C ILE A 187 7.50 4.03 -6.52
N TRP A 188 6.85 3.16 -5.76
CA TRP A 188 7.50 2.20 -4.89
C TRP A 188 7.56 0.84 -5.56
N ILE A 189 8.66 0.13 -5.37
CA ILE A 189 8.91 -1.17 -5.98
C ILE A 189 9.27 -2.17 -4.90
N ARG A 190 8.70 -3.37 -5.00
CA ARG A 190 9.26 -4.57 -4.40
C ARG A 190 10.17 -5.20 -5.44
N GLY A 191 11.47 -5.03 -5.25
CA GLY A 191 12.48 -5.25 -6.29
C GLY A 191 13.41 -6.42 -5.97
N SER A 192 14.66 -6.31 -6.40
CA SER A 192 15.72 -7.28 -6.12
C SER A 192 15.77 -7.71 -4.64
N GLU A 193 15.92 -9.01 -4.41
CA GLU A 193 15.87 -9.64 -3.08
C GLU A 193 14.58 -9.33 -2.28
N GLU A 194 13.53 -8.91 -2.99
CA GLU A 194 12.20 -8.57 -2.46
C GLU A 194 12.18 -7.40 -1.47
N TYR A 195 13.22 -6.57 -1.47
CA TYR A 195 13.25 -5.33 -0.71
C TYR A 195 12.39 -4.23 -1.34
N ALA A 196 11.99 -3.25 -0.53
CA ALA A 196 11.32 -2.05 -0.99
C ALA A 196 12.33 -1.00 -1.46
N PHE A 197 12.05 -0.41 -2.61
CA PHE A 197 12.79 0.71 -3.18
C PHE A 197 11.84 1.82 -3.60
N LEU A 198 12.32 3.06 -3.54
CA LEU A 198 11.71 4.17 -4.25
C LEU A 198 12.35 4.27 -5.63
N TYR A 199 11.54 4.16 -6.68
CA TYR A 199 11.96 4.34 -8.07
C TYR A 199 12.22 5.81 -8.36
N VAL A 200 13.35 6.13 -8.99
CA VAL A 200 13.65 7.48 -9.48
C VAL A 200 13.80 7.48 -11.00
N ASN A 201 14.55 6.52 -11.54
CA ASN A 201 14.74 6.27 -12.96
C ASN A 201 15.42 4.90 -13.15
N ASN A 202 15.61 4.46 -14.39
CA ASN A 202 16.20 3.17 -14.76
C ASN A 202 17.60 2.88 -14.21
N TYR A 203 18.29 3.88 -13.67
CA TYR A 203 19.63 3.72 -13.10
C TYR A 203 19.67 3.98 -11.60
N THR A 204 18.56 4.43 -11.02
CA THR A 204 18.52 4.95 -9.64
C THR A 204 17.30 4.42 -8.90
N HIS A 205 17.57 3.52 -7.95
CA HIS A 205 16.63 3.01 -6.98
C HIS A 205 17.13 3.36 -5.58
N ILE A 206 16.29 4.00 -4.76
CA ILE A 206 16.66 4.34 -3.38
C ILE A 206 16.17 3.20 -2.47
N PRO A 207 17.05 2.43 -1.81
CA PRO A 207 16.64 1.40 -0.87
C PRO A 207 15.81 2.00 0.26
N ARG A 208 14.70 1.34 0.59
CA ARG A 208 13.78 1.79 1.64
C ARG A 208 13.55 0.77 2.73
N SER A 209 13.74 -0.53 2.51
CA SER A 209 13.60 -1.55 3.57
C SER A 209 14.89 -2.33 3.79
N ASP A 210 15.07 -2.75 5.04
CA ASP A 210 16.14 -3.65 5.47
C ASP A 210 15.65 -5.10 5.61
N VAL A 211 14.36 -5.34 5.34
CA VAL A 211 13.73 -6.66 5.36
C VAL A 211 12.99 -6.92 4.03
N PRO A 212 12.99 -8.17 3.54
CA PRO A 212 12.18 -8.57 2.40
C PRO A 212 10.69 -8.45 2.71
N LEU A 213 9.93 -7.93 1.76
CA LEU A 213 8.48 -7.74 1.86
C LEU A 213 7.77 -8.63 0.85
N LYS A 214 6.67 -9.26 1.25
CA LYS A 214 5.78 -9.98 0.31
C LYS A 214 4.73 -9.05 -0.34
N GLN A 215 4.54 -7.86 0.22
CA GLN A 215 3.60 -6.86 -0.29
C GLN A 215 4.06 -5.45 0.10
N ILE A 216 3.87 -4.49 -0.81
CA ILE A 216 3.97 -3.05 -0.55
C ILE A 216 2.72 -2.32 -1.06
N LYS A 217 2.34 -1.22 -0.38
CA LYS A 217 1.37 -0.22 -0.88
C LYS A 217 1.84 1.17 -0.42
N ALA A 218 1.92 2.09 -1.35
CA ALA A 218 2.41 3.44 -1.13
C ALA A 218 1.28 4.47 -1.04
N LEU A 219 1.45 5.46 -0.17
CA LEU A 219 0.60 6.64 -0.08
C LEU A 219 1.34 7.89 -0.58
N SER A 220 2.65 8.00 -0.28
CA SER A 220 3.57 9.02 -0.78
C SER A 220 5.02 8.50 -0.79
N ASN A 221 5.97 9.31 -1.21
CA ASN A 221 7.40 9.02 -1.17
C ASN A 221 7.95 8.90 0.27
N GLN A 222 7.20 9.42 1.26
CA GLN A 222 7.52 9.39 2.68
C GLN A 222 6.49 8.60 3.51
N HIS A 223 5.55 7.90 2.86
CA HIS A 223 4.54 7.10 3.56
C HIS A 223 4.14 5.87 2.74
N ALA A 224 4.46 4.70 3.26
CA ALA A 224 4.07 3.42 2.67
C ALA A 224 3.78 2.40 3.78
N ILE A 225 3.12 1.32 3.42
CA ILE A 225 3.01 0.13 4.26
C ILE A 225 3.59 -1.08 3.54
N GLY A 226 4.01 -2.06 4.32
CA GLY A 226 4.57 -3.30 3.82
C GLY A 226 4.18 -4.46 4.71
N VAL A 227 4.05 -5.65 4.11
CA VAL A 227 3.90 -6.89 4.86
C VAL A 227 5.12 -7.76 4.57
N ASP A 228 5.80 -8.22 5.62
CA ASP A 228 6.98 -9.09 5.49
C ASP A 228 6.60 -10.57 5.37
N TYR A 229 7.61 -11.41 5.10
CA TYR A 229 7.45 -12.87 5.03
C TYR A 229 7.14 -13.56 6.37
N HIS A 230 7.32 -12.86 7.49
CA HIS A 230 6.87 -13.29 8.81
C HIS A 230 5.44 -12.84 9.12
N ASN A 231 4.78 -12.19 8.16
CA ASN A 231 3.41 -11.69 8.25
C ASN A 231 3.25 -10.55 9.26
N ASN A 232 4.31 -9.78 9.45
CA ASN A 232 4.24 -8.51 10.16
C ASN A 232 3.86 -7.40 9.19
N LEU A 233 2.94 -6.56 9.61
CA LEU A 233 2.61 -5.29 8.99
C LEU A 233 3.54 -4.20 9.53
N TRP A 234 4.19 -3.51 8.61
CA TRP A 234 5.08 -2.39 8.85
C TRP A 234 4.54 -1.12 8.21
N GLU A 235 4.79 0.02 8.82
CA GLU A 235 4.46 1.33 8.27
C GLU A 235 5.73 2.17 8.17
N TYR A 236 6.04 2.62 6.97
CA TYR A 236 7.11 3.56 6.70
C TYR A 236 6.57 4.97 6.80
N THR A 237 7.14 5.80 7.67
CA THR A 237 6.86 7.23 7.72
C THR A 237 8.15 8.02 7.85
N LYS A 238 8.36 9.02 6.98
CA LYS A 238 9.46 9.99 7.06
C LYS A 238 10.85 9.37 7.31
N GLY A 239 11.17 8.28 6.62
CA GLY A 239 12.48 7.62 6.76
C GLY A 239 12.52 6.41 7.69
N THR A 240 11.45 6.10 8.41
CA THR A 240 11.47 5.05 9.45
C THR A 240 10.34 4.04 9.26
N TRP A 241 10.69 2.75 9.24
CA TRP A 241 9.72 1.66 9.38
C TRP A 241 9.38 1.43 10.84
N THR A 242 8.08 1.36 11.14
CA THR A 242 7.55 1.03 12.45
C THR A 242 6.73 -0.23 12.36
N TRP A 243 6.97 -1.18 13.26
CA TRP A 243 6.16 -2.39 13.38
C TRP A 243 4.75 -2.01 13.88
N ILE A 244 3.72 -2.54 13.21
CA ILE A 244 2.31 -2.29 13.57
C ILE A 244 1.68 -3.51 14.23
N ARG A 245 1.80 -4.68 13.59
CA ARG A 245 1.21 -5.93 14.10
C ARG A 245 1.75 -7.16 13.38
N ASP A 246 1.63 -8.32 14.01
CA ASP A 246 1.83 -9.63 13.41
C ASP A 246 0.53 -10.18 12.78
N LYS A 247 0.63 -11.37 12.17
CA LYS A 247 -0.52 -12.14 11.67
C LYS A 247 -1.34 -11.46 10.57
N VAL A 248 -0.68 -10.71 9.68
CA VAL A 248 -1.32 -10.01 8.55
C VAL A 248 -1.09 -10.76 7.23
N LYS A 249 -2.19 -11.14 6.57
CA LYS A 249 -2.18 -11.75 5.24
C LYS A 249 -1.88 -10.72 4.16
N SER A 250 -2.67 -9.65 4.14
CA SER A 250 -2.58 -8.55 3.19
C SER A 250 -3.01 -7.24 3.84
N ALA A 251 -2.46 -6.12 3.37
CA ALA A 251 -2.84 -4.79 3.82
C ALA A 251 -2.87 -3.79 2.67
N SER A 252 -3.64 -2.72 2.84
CA SER A 252 -3.64 -1.55 1.97
C SER A 252 -3.83 -0.28 2.81
N ILE A 253 -3.45 0.86 2.25
CA ILE A 253 -3.59 2.18 2.87
C ILE A 253 -4.44 3.04 1.95
N ASN A 254 -5.48 3.66 2.50
CA ASN A 254 -6.36 4.53 1.73
C ASN A 254 -5.75 5.95 1.60
N TYR A 255 -6.39 6.80 0.80
CA TYR A 255 -5.94 8.18 0.61
C TYR A 255 -5.84 9.01 1.89
N ASN A 256 -6.64 8.71 2.91
CA ASN A 256 -6.64 9.42 4.20
C ASN A 256 -5.50 8.95 5.12
N GLY A 257 -4.77 7.91 4.74
CA GLY A 257 -3.76 7.27 5.57
C GLY A 257 -4.30 6.18 6.49
N ASP A 258 -5.61 5.89 6.47
CA ASP A 258 -6.15 4.75 7.21
C ASP A 258 -5.63 3.44 6.63
N VAL A 259 -5.18 2.54 7.50
CA VAL A 259 -4.64 1.25 7.09
C VAL A 259 -5.71 0.18 7.25
N PHE A 260 -5.97 -0.56 6.18
CA PHE A 260 -6.85 -1.71 6.15
C PHE A 260 -6.03 -2.98 6.03
N TYR A 261 -6.37 -4.01 6.79
CA TYR A 261 -5.64 -5.27 6.74
C TYR A 261 -6.54 -6.47 6.97
N ILE A 262 -6.12 -7.61 6.43
CA ILE A 262 -6.74 -8.92 6.59
C ILE A 262 -5.84 -9.75 7.52
N ASP A 263 -6.42 -10.33 8.57
CA ASP A 263 -5.71 -11.25 9.45
C ASP A 263 -5.76 -12.71 8.96
N TYR A 264 -5.11 -13.61 9.70
CA TYR A 264 -5.12 -15.03 9.34
C TYR A 264 -6.49 -15.71 9.36
N ASN A 265 -7.47 -15.16 10.07
CA ASN A 265 -8.83 -15.67 10.14
C ASN A 265 -9.74 -15.05 9.08
N ASP A 266 -9.16 -14.34 8.09
CA ASP A 266 -9.90 -13.65 7.02
C ASP A 266 -10.82 -12.54 7.55
N LEU A 267 -10.49 -11.97 8.72
CA LEU A 267 -11.16 -10.81 9.27
C LEU A 267 -10.50 -9.53 8.77
N ILE A 268 -11.34 -8.59 8.33
CA ILE A 268 -10.89 -7.28 7.85
C ILE A 268 -10.97 -6.27 8.98
N TYR A 269 -9.88 -5.53 9.15
CA TYR A 269 -9.73 -4.50 10.17
C TYR A 269 -9.31 -3.18 9.54
N LYS A 270 -9.70 -2.09 10.19
CA LYS A 270 -9.28 -0.73 9.87
C LYS A 270 -8.53 -0.12 11.07
N ILE A 271 -7.42 0.56 10.79
CA ILE A 271 -6.67 1.39 11.74
C ILE A 271 -6.86 2.84 11.32
N ASN A 272 -7.67 3.59 12.06
CA ASN A 272 -7.93 5.00 11.78
C ASN A 272 -6.70 5.85 12.11
N LYS A 273 -6.25 6.66 11.16
CA LYS A 273 -5.17 7.64 11.35
C LYS A 273 -5.76 9.05 11.43
N ASN A 274 -6.64 9.28 12.41
CA ASN A 274 -7.06 10.62 12.82
C ASN A 274 -5.90 11.43 13.40
#